data_AF-A0A9P6QZF1-F1
#
_entry.id   AF-A0A9P6QZF1-F1
#
_cell.length_a   1.000
_cell.length_b   1.000
_cell.length_c   1.000
_cell.angle_alpha   90.00
_cell.angle_beta   90.00
_cell.angle_gamma   90.00
#
_symmetry.space_group_name_H-M   'P 1'
#
loop_
_entity.id
_entity.type
_entity.pdbx_description
1 polymer ?
#
loop_
_entity_poly.entity_id
_entity_poly.type
_entity_poly.pdbx_seq_one_letter_code
_entity_poly.pdbx_strand_id
1 'polypeptide(L)'
;MLNQKGKWRAKMIVSCRSQHVKPEYRDWFQPQKDRYQDAVSSAGLDLFQEAVLAPFSRTQIRSYVEQYVTKAAGRHDTSIAPDWTADDYMHNLAGIRDLMDLARNPFILFLALGALPSMVTTKKCLEDIRVSRVELYDNFTKSMLRCELKRLRNSNLSDAADREAFDILEDDFVPTVLNHLKALSTAIFKYQDGVPVICYVAHSDKGKWQEKFLGADPMTRLLRMSSPLISVGKHKYRFLHRSLLEYFCSRTFSDSKYLETDVNDDQPLTFAKVQQSVVDHPLRQQNILDRPFVVQFLSERARVDTFFKQQLLAMIENRNMDAESSQAAAQAAEILTMAGIRFNGFSLSGVRIQRRS
;
A
#
# COMPACT_ATOMS: atom_id res chain seq x y z
N MET A 1 -18.77 -27.34 8.45
CA MET A 1 -19.33 -25.99 8.71
C MET A 1 -19.12 -25.66 10.18
N LEU A 2 -18.79 -24.40 10.49
CA LEU A 2 -18.44 -23.94 11.85
C LEU A 2 -19.64 -23.75 12.78
N ASN A 3 -20.87 -23.74 12.24
CA ASN A 3 -22.09 -23.39 12.97
C ASN A 3 -23.13 -24.52 12.91
N GLN A 4 -22.77 -25.72 13.42
CA GLN A 4 -23.65 -26.88 13.50
C GLN A 4 -24.00 -27.19 14.97
N LYS A 5 -25.27 -27.53 15.22
CA LYS A 5 -25.77 -27.92 16.56
C LYS A 5 -24.98 -29.11 17.09
N GLY A 6 -24.58 -29.06 18.36
CA GLY A 6 -23.80 -30.12 19.02
C GLY A 6 -22.28 -30.03 18.86
N LYS A 7 -21.75 -29.04 18.12
CA LYS A 7 -20.31 -28.74 18.06
C LYS A 7 -19.97 -27.41 18.73
N TRP A 8 -18.69 -27.30 19.10
CA TRP A 8 -17.96 -26.20 19.74
C TRP A 8 -18.76 -24.95 20.17
N ARG A 9 -18.93 -24.76 21.50
CA ARG A 9 -19.53 -23.55 22.09
C ARG A 9 -18.51 -22.41 22.15
N ALA A 10 -18.38 -21.65 21.08
CA ALA A 10 -17.46 -20.51 21.01
C ALA A 10 -18.16 -19.23 20.49
N LYS A 11 -17.68 -18.07 20.96
CA LYS A 11 -17.99 -16.79 20.33
C LYS A 11 -16.96 -16.53 19.23
N MET A 12 -17.42 -16.18 18.03
CA MET A 12 -16.54 -15.91 16.89
C MET A 12 -16.73 -14.46 16.44
N ILE A 13 -15.62 -13.75 16.26
CA ILE A 13 -15.60 -12.44 15.60
C ILE A 13 -14.88 -12.63 14.27
N VAL A 14 -15.57 -12.31 13.18
CA VAL A 14 -15.02 -12.36 11.83
C VAL A 14 -14.98 -10.94 11.29
N SER A 15 -13.79 -10.46 10.94
CA SER A 15 -13.60 -9.17 10.27
C SER A 15 -13.35 -9.39 8.78
N CYS A 16 -14.01 -8.62 7.92
CA CYS A 16 -13.78 -8.64 6.48
C CYS A 16 -13.80 -7.22 5.90
N ARG A 17 -13.13 -7.01 4.76
CA ARG A 17 -13.33 -5.78 3.97
C ARG A 17 -14.62 -5.92 3.18
N SER A 18 -15.41 -4.85 3.09
CA SER A 18 -16.70 -4.83 2.37
C SER A 18 -16.61 -5.40 0.95
N GLN A 19 -15.52 -5.13 0.23
CA GLN A 19 -15.27 -5.62 -1.13
C GLN A 19 -15.14 -7.15 -1.28
N HIS A 20 -14.89 -7.88 -0.18
CA HIS A 20 -14.76 -9.34 -0.19
C HIS A 20 -16.00 -10.04 0.40
N VAL A 21 -16.98 -9.26 0.87
CA VAL A 21 -18.25 -9.78 1.36
C VAL A 21 -19.10 -10.15 0.14
N LYS A 22 -19.30 -11.46 -0.07
CA LYS A 22 -20.24 -11.95 -1.09
C LYS A 22 -21.67 -11.75 -0.62
N PRO A 23 -22.66 -11.54 -1.50
CA PRO A 23 -24.06 -11.31 -1.09
C PRO A 23 -24.62 -12.40 -0.15
N GLU A 24 -24.20 -13.66 -0.33
CA GLU A 24 -24.72 -14.83 0.40
C GLU A 24 -23.91 -15.16 1.68
N TYR A 25 -22.99 -14.29 2.12
CA TYR A 25 -22.13 -14.58 3.28
C TYR A 25 -22.89 -14.88 4.56
N ARG A 26 -24.08 -14.29 4.75
CA ARG A 26 -24.92 -14.51 5.94
C ARG A 26 -25.24 -15.98 6.13
N ASP A 27 -25.46 -16.73 5.05
CA ASP A 27 -25.79 -18.16 5.09
C ASP A 27 -24.63 -19.01 5.65
N TRP A 28 -23.40 -18.48 5.62
CA TRP A 28 -22.23 -19.17 6.15
C TRP A 28 -22.03 -18.93 7.66
N PHE A 29 -22.54 -17.81 8.18
CA PHE A 29 -22.29 -17.38 9.55
C PHE A 29 -23.54 -17.46 10.44
N GLN A 30 -24.73 -17.33 9.88
CA GLN A 30 -25.98 -17.44 10.63
C GLN A 30 -26.23 -18.89 11.05
N PRO A 31 -26.58 -19.16 12.33
CA PRO A 31 -26.94 -20.51 12.75
C PRO A 31 -28.14 -21.03 11.96
N GLN A 32 -28.01 -22.21 11.34
CA GLN A 32 -29.13 -22.82 10.63
C GLN A 32 -30.21 -23.25 11.63
N LYS A 33 -31.47 -22.97 11.28
CA LYS A 33 -32.62 -23.51 12.02
C LYS A 33 -32.68 -25.02 11.82
N ASP A 34 -32.78 -25.76 12.91
CA ASP A 34 -33.07 -27.19 12.85
C ASP A 34 -34.47 -27.36 12.23
N ARG A 35 -34.58 -28.08 11.11
CA ARG A 35 -35.85 -28.28 10.39
C ARG A 35 -36.93 -29.02 11.21
N TYR A 36 -36.56 -29.57 12.36
CA TYR A 36 -37.42 -30.36 13.26
C TYR A 36 -37.82 -29.65 14.55
N GLN A 37 -37.46 -28.37 14.75
CA GLN A 37 -37.94 -27.61 15.91
C GLN A 37 -38.91 -26.52 15.45
N ASP A 38 -40.19 -26.81 15.71
CA ASP A 38 -41.34 -25.96 15.49
C ASP A 38 -41.17 -24.55 16.06
N ALA A 39 -41.91 -23.66 15.43
CA ALA A 39 -41.98 -22.22 15.60
C ALA A 39 -42.06 -21.72 17.06
N VAL A 40 -40.93 -21.44 17.72
CA VAL A 40 -40.87 -20.44 18.84
C VAL A 40 -39.54 -19.67 18.94
N SER A 41 -38.39 -20.16 18.48
CA SER A 41 -37.13 -19.48 18.83
C SER A 41 -36.69 -18.42 17.80
N SER A 42 -37.13 -17.16 18.00
CA SER A 42 -36.47 -15.93 17.50
C SER A 42 -35.00 -15.83 17.92
N ALA A 43 -34.55 -16.64 18.88
CA ALA A 43 -33.21 -16.68 19.46
C ALA A 43 -32.07 -16.95 18.46
N GLY A 44 -32.35 -17.45 17.24
CA GLY A 44 -31.30 -17.66 16.23
C GLY A 44 -30.80 -16.37 15.56
N LEU A 45 -31.60 -15.30 15.56
CA LEU A 45 -31.22 -14.00 15.01
C LEU A 45 -30.31 -13.22 15.97
N ASP A 46 -30.51 -13.37 17.28
CA ASP A 46 -29.71 -12.69 18.32
C ASP A 46 -28.26 -13.19 18.41
N LEU A 47 -27.97 -14.35 17.80
CA LEU A 47 -26.65 -14.96 17.80
C LEU A 47 -25.74 -14.48 16.67
N PHE A 48 -26.28 -13.71 15.71
CA PHE A 48 -25.51 -13.12 14.62
C PHE A 48 -25.59 -11.60 14.69
N GLN A 49 -24.43 -10.95 14.80
CA GLN A 49 -24.33 -9.51 14.87
C GLN A 49 -23.37 -9.00 13.80
N GLU A 50 -23.71 -7.85 13.25
CA GLU A 50 -22.91 -7.19 12.24
C GLU A 50 -22.62 -5.77 12.67
N ALA A 51 -21.38 -5.38 12.48
CA ALA A 51 -20.93 -4.04 12.72
C ALA A 51 -20.06 -3.59 11.55
N VAL A 52 -20.21 -2.33 11.17
CA VAL A 52 -19.31 -1.67 10.21
C VAL A 52 -18.42 -0.73 11.01
N LEU A 53 -17.12 -0.77 10.73
CA LEU A 53 -16.19 0.19 11.30
C LEU A 53 -16.45 1.55 10.66
N ALA A 54 -17.02 2.47 11.44
CA ALA A 54 -17.26 3.84 10.99
C ALA A 54 -15.94 4.62 10.89
N PRO A 55 -15.82 5.56 9.93
CA PRO A 55 -14.70 6.50 9.90
C PRO A 55 -14.65 7.35 11.17
N PHE A 56 -13.46 7.83 11.53
CA PHE A 56 -13.31 8.75 12.65
C PHE A 56 -14.08 10.05 12.42
N SER A 57 -14.69 10.52 13.50
CA SER A 57 -15.16 11.89 13.65
C SER A 57 -14.00 12.83 13.95
N ARG A 58 -14.21 14.15 13.80
CA ARG A 58 -13.18 15.16 14.06
C ARG A 58 -12.67 15.13 15.51
N THR A 59 -13.53 14.83 16.48
CA THR A 59 -13.16 14.69 17.90
C THR A 59 -12.31 13.43 18.13
N GLN A 60 -12.64 12.32 17.48
CA GLN A 60 -11.82 11.11 17.51
C GLN A 60 -10.45 11.31 16.84
N ILE A 61 -10.39 12.05 15.74
CA ILE A 61 -9.11 12.45 15.11
C ILE A 61 -8.27 13.24 16.10
N ARG A 62 -8.82 14.28 16.73
CA ARG A 62 -8.09 15.07 17.74
C ARG A 62 -7.58 14.19 18.90
N SER A 63 -8.42 13.34 19.46
CA SER A 63 -8.01 12.44 20.55
C SER A 63 -6.90 11.47 20.12
N TYR A 64 -6.96 10.97 18.89
CA TYR A 64 -5.89 10.14 18.33
C TYR A 64 -4.59 10.92 18.18
N VAL A 65 -4.64 12.17 17.70
CA VAL A 65 -3.48 13.05 17.56
C VAL A 65 -2.84 13.35 18.91
N GLU A 66 -3.63 13.67 19.93
CA GLU A 66 -3.14 13.89 21.30
C GLU A 66 -2.38 12.65 21.81
N GLN A 67 -2.97 11.45 21.67
CA GLN A 67 -2.30 10.20 22.05
C GLN A 67 -1.03 9.93 21.23
N TYR A 68 -1.03 10.28 19.95
CA TYR A 68 0.13 10.15 19.08
C TYR A 68 1.29 11.01 19.58
N VAL A 69 1.04 12.29 19.88
CA VAL A 69 2.04 13.23 20.41
C VAL A 69 2.55 12.76 21.77
N THR A 70 1.67 12.34 22.69
CA THR A 70 2.11 11.81 24.01
C THR A 70 3.00 10.59 23.89
N LYS A 71 2.67 9.65 22.99
CA LYS A 71 3.48 8.45 22.76
C LYS A 71 4.80 8.77 22.05
N ALA A 72 4.82 9.78 21.20
CA ALA A 72 6.02 10.25 20.52
C ALA A 72 6.99 10.90 21.52
N ALA A 73 6.50 11.73 22.44
CA ALA A 73 7.30 12.35 23.49
C ALA A 73 7.93 11.33 24.47
N GLY A 74 7.29 10.16 24.66
CA GLY A 74 7.84 9.07 25.48
C GLY A 74 8.87 8.18 24.80
N ARG A 75 9.15 8.36 23.49
CA ARG A 75 10.21 7.63 22.79
C ARG A 75 11.50 8.44 22.87
N HIS A 76 12.54 7.89 23.51
CA HIS A 76 13.88 8.48 23.53
C HIS A 76 14.55 8.57 22.14
N ASP A 77 13.90 8.07 21.08
CA ASP A 77 14.37 8.18 19.70
C ASP A 77 13.77 9.43 19.03
N THR A 78 14.53 10.53 19.10
CA THR A 78 14.24 11.86 18.54
C THR A 78 14.26 11.90 16.99
N SER A 79 14.19 10.75 16.31
CA SER A 79 14.23 10.66 14.85
C SER A 79 12.87 10.80 14.17
N ILE A 80 11.75 10.60 14.88
CA ILE A 80 10.39 10.57 14.29
C ILE A 80 9.51 11.74 14.77
N ALA A 81 9.77 12.32 15.94
CA ALA A 81 8.91 13.34 16.52
C ALA A 81 9.48 14.74 16.21
N PRO A 82 8.82 15.54 15.35
CA PRO A 82 9.01 16.98 15.40
C PRO A 82 8.41 17.51 16.72
N ASP A 83 8.80 18.71 17.13
CA ASP A 83 8.23 19.43 18.28
C ASP A 83 6.77 19.89 18.03
N TRP A 84 6.03 19.18 17.18
CA TRP A 84 4.65 19.48 16.84
C TRP A 84 3.72 19.08 17.98
N THR A 85 2.96 20.06 18.43
CA THR A 85 1.84 19.87 19.34
C THR A 85 0.65 19.24 18.63
N ALA A 86 -0.34 18.79 19.40
CA ALA A 86 -1.59 18.31 18.83
C ALA A 86 -2.30 19.39 18.00
N ASP A 87 -2.17 20.67 18.40
CA ASP A 87 -2.76 21.79 17.66
C ASP A 87 -2.04 22.04 16.33
N ASP A 88 -0.72 21.91 16.28
CA ASP A 88 0.04 22.00 15.02
C ASP A 88 -0.45 20.95 14.02
N TYR A 89 -0.59 19.70 14.47
CA TYR A 89 -1.14 18.63 13.63
C TYR A 89 -2.57 18.92 13.18
N MET A 90 -3.45 19.34 14.09
CA MET A 90 -4.86 19.62 13.76
C MET A 90 -5.01 20.82 12.82
N HIS A 91 -4.17 21.85 12.96
CA HIS A 91 -4.13 22.99 12.06
C HIS A 91 -3.73 22.55 10.64
N ASN A 92 -2.64 21.80 10.51
CA ASN A 92 -2.13 21.35 9.22
C ASN A 92 -3.07 20.32 8.54
N LEU A 93 -3.69 19.42 9.31
CA LEU A 93 -4.71 18.50 8.78
C LEU A 93 -5.92 19.24 8.20
N ALA A 94 -6.31 20.37 8.81
CA ALA A 94 -7.44 21.18 8.37
C ALA A 94 -7.08 22.14 7.24
N GLY A 95 -5.83 22.62 7.19
CA GLY A 95 -5.36 23.57 6.19
C GLY A 95 -5.04 22.94 4.83
N ILE A 96 -4.67 21.66 4.80
CA ILE A 96 -4.41 20.94 3.54
C ILE A 96 -5.73 20.43 2.95
N ARG A 97 -5.96 20.76 1.68
CA ARG A 97 -7.20 20.41 0.98
C ARG A 97 -7.44 18.91 0.96
N ASP A 98 -8.67 18.49 1.25
CA ASP A 98 -9.14 17.09 1.23
C ASP A 98 -8.46 16.15 2.26
N LEU A 99 -7.44 16.62 3.00
CA LEU A 99 -6.65 15.78 3.92
C LEU A 99 -7.43 15.40 5.17
N MET A 100 -8.21 16.32 5.76
CA MET A 100 -9.05 16.02 6.92
C MET A 100 -10.05 14.89 6.62
N ASP A 101 -10.62 14.89 5.41
CA ASP A 101 -11.56 13.84 4.98
C ASP A 101 -10.86 12.49 4.78
N LEU A 102 -9.67 12.51 4.19
CA LEU A 102 -8.81 11.31 4.08
C LEU A 102 -8.42 10.76 5.46
N ALA A 103 -8.10 11.64 6.41
CA ALA A 103 -7.71 11.31 7.78
C ALA A 103 -8.86 10.74 8.63
N ARG A 104 -10.11 10.74 8.14
CA ARG A 104 -11.18 9.97 8.77
C ARG A 104 -10.92 8.46 8.72
N ASN A 105 -10.08 7.99 7.79
CA ASN A 105 -9.57 6.62 7.85
C ASN A 105 -8.40 6.55 8.87
N PRO A 106 -8.49 5.71 9.93
CA PRO A 106 -7.50 5.68 10.99
C PRO A 106 -6.07 5.37 10.52
N PHE A 107 -5.92 4.53 9.50
CA PHE A 107 -4.60 4.21 8.96
C PHE A 107 -4.04 5.38 8.14
N ILE A 108 -4.89 6.08 7.38
CA ILE A 108 -4.48 7.28 6.64
C ILE A 108 -4.08 8.41 7.61
N LEU A 109 -4.81 8.58 8.72
CA LEU A 109 -4.41 9.50 9.78
C LEU A 109 -3.01 9.14 10.30
N PHE A 110 -2.75 7.87 10.63
CA PHE A 110 -1.42 7.42 11.05
C PHE A 110 -0.32 7.79 10.04
N LEU A 111 -0.55 7.57 8.74
CA LEU A 111 0.41 7.95 7.70
C LEU A 111 0.61 9.47 7.65
N ALA A 112 -0.47 10.23 7.73
CA ALA A 112 -0.43 11.68 7.71
C ALA A 112 0.38 12.24 8.87
N LEU A 113 0.19 11.76 10.09
CA LEU A 113 0.96 12.24 11.25
C LEU A 113 2.47 11.97 11.12
N GLY A 114 2.87 10.88 10.45
CA GLY A 114 4.27 10.59 10.16
C GLY A 114 4.86 11.38 8.98
N ALA A 115 4.03 11.80 8.02
CA ALA A 115 4.47 12.48 6.81
C ALA A 115 4.43 14.01 6.93
N LEU A 116 3.38 14.55 7.58
CA LEU A 116 3.04 15.96 7.61
C LEU A 116 4.20 16.89 7.98
N PRO A 117 4.98 16.63 9.03
CA PRO A 117 6.03 17.54 9.42
C PRO A 117 7.06 17.77 8.32
N SER A 118 7.48 16.68 7.65
CA SER A 118 8.42 16.76 6.53
C SER A 118 7.83 17.49 5.31
N MET A 119 6.51 17.34 5.08
CA MET A 119 5.82 17.98 3.96
C MET A 119 5.69 19.49 4.15
N VAL A 120 5.36 19.92 5.37
CA VAL A 120 5.15 21.33 5.72
C VAL A 120 6.46 22.09 5.79
N THR A 121 7.53 21.49 6.33
CA THR A 121 8.87 22.12 6.33
C THR A 121 9.39 22.37 4.90
N THR A 122 8.99 21.54 3.93
CA THR A 122 9.47 21.62 2.55
C THR A 122 8.68 22.63 1.69
N LYS A 123 7.43 22.97 2.04
CA LYS A 123 6.52 23.78 1.20
C LYS A 123 6.06 25.05 1.93
N LYS A 124 6.22 26.21 1.27
CA LYS A 124 5.95 27.54 1.85
C LYS A 124 4.47 27.88 2.07
N CYS A 125 3.53 27.23 1.37
CA CYS A 125 2.09 27.50 1.50
C CYS A 125 1.31 26.19 1.55
N LEU A 126 0.42 26.04 2.54
CA LEU A 126 -0.37 24.83 2.77
C LEU A 126 -1.57 24.71 1.80
N GLU A 127 -2.11 25.84 1.37
CA GLU A 127 -3.32 25.94 0.54
C GLU A 127 -3.09 25.45 -0.90
N ASP A 128 -1.84 25.55 -1.38
CA ASP A 128 -1.42 25.05 -2.69
C ASP A 128 -1.13 23.53 -2.68
N ILE A 129 -1.07 22.93 -1.49
CA ILE A 129 -0.79 21.49 -1.36
C ILE A 129 -2.08 20.71 -1.61
N ARG A 130 -2.23 20.20 -2.83
CA ARG A 130 -3.13 19.07 -3.07
C ARG A 130 -2.39 17.80 -2.64
N VAL A 131 -2.87 17.13 -1.59
CA VAL A 131 -2.31 15.85 -1.16
C VAL A 131 -3.26 14.74 -1.59
N SER A 132 -2.92 14.07 -2.69
CA SER A 132 -3.52 12.78 -3.00
C SER A 132 -3.06 11.72 -1.99
N ARG A 133 -3.80 10.61 -1.89
CA ARG A 133 -3.39 9.50 -1.02
C ARG A 133 -2.06 8.93 -1.50
N VAL A 134 -1.81 8.83 -2.81
CA VAL A 134 -0.52 8.37 -3.32
C VAL A 134 0.65 9.25 -2.85
N GLU A 135 0.51 10.57 -2.86
CA GLU A 135 1.55 11.50 -2.35
C GLU A 135 1.75 11.35 -0.84
N LEU A 136 0.69 11.09 -0.07
CA LEU A 136 0.81 10.82 1.36
C LEU A 136 1.68 9.58 1.62
N TYR A 137 1.47 8.52 0.84
CA TYR A 137 2.27 7.29 0.96
C TYR A 137 3.72 7.51 0.52
N ASP A 138 3.97 8.31 -0.53
CA ASP A 138 5.33 8.68 -0.94
C ASP A 138 6.07 9.39 0.20
N ASN A 139 5.45 10.44 0.76
CA ASN A 139 6.06 11.24 1.81
C ASN A 139 6.23 10.45 3.11
N PHE A 140 5.23 9.66 3.50
CA PHE A 140 5.34 8.77 4.65
C PHE A 140 6.48 7.76 4.47
N THR A 141 6.55 7.09 3.32
CA THR A 141 7.60 6.10 3.04
C THR A 141 8.97 6.74 3.08
N LYS A 142 9.15 7.88 2.42
CA LYS A 142 10.41 8.62 2.39
C LYS A 142 10.83 9.08 3.79
N SER A 143 9.89 9.60 4.58
CA SER A 143 10.13 10.00 5.97
C SER A 143 10.54 8.80 6.82
N MET A 144 9.76 7.72 6.79
CA MET A 144 10.03 6.49 7.53
C MET A 144 11.42 5.91 7.21
N LEU A 145 11.77 5.76 5.92
CA LEU A 145 13.07 5.19 5.54
C LEU A 145 14.25 6.07 5.97
N ARG A 146 14.08 7.40 5.99
CA ARG A 146 15.10 8.31 6.53
C ARG A 146 15.24 8.18 8.04
N CYS A 147 14.13 8.01 8.77
CA CYS A 147 14.16 7.71 10.19
C CYS A 147 14.88 6.39 10.46
N GLU A 148 14.59 5.34 9.69
CA GLU A 148 15.27 4.04 9.81
C GLU A 148 16.77 4.13 9.51
N LEU A 149 17.18 4.89 8.49
CA LEU A 149 18.59 5.15 8.23
C LEU A 149 19.26 5.84 9.44
N LYS A 150 18.64 6.90 9.98
CA LYS A 150 19.17 7.59 11.16
C LYS A 150 19.23 6.67 12.38
N ARG A 151 18.21 5.83 12.58
CA ARG A 151 18.18 4.84 13.67
C ARG A 151 19.31 3.84 13.52
N LEU A 152 19.56 3.33 12.32
CA LEU A 152 20.63 2.36 12.06
C LEU A 152 22.02 2.97 12.23
N ARG A 153 22.26 4.20 11.73
CA ARG A 153 23.49 4.96 11.97
C ARG A 153 23.84 5.10 13.43
N ASN A 154 22.81 5.37 14.25
CA ASN A 154 22.96 5.57 15.69
C ASN A 154 22.88 4.27 16.50
N SER A 155 22.61 3.14 15.85
CA SER A 155 22.50 1.85 16.53
C SER A 155 23.86 1.15 16.63
N ASN A 156 24.11 0.51 17.76
CA ASN A 156 25.25 -0.40 17.90
C ASN A 156 24.91 -1.75 17.26
N LEU A 157 25.13 -1.86 15.95
CA LEU A 157 25.07 -3.14 15.23
C LEU A 157 26.13 -4.07 15.84
N SER A 158 25.68 -5.03 16.65
CA SER A 158 26.57 -5.89 17.45
C SER A 158 27.23 -7.01 16.64
N ASP A 159 26.69 -7.31 15.47
CA ASP A 159 27.19 -8.31 14.53
C ASP A 159 28.06 -7.61 13.47
N ALA A 160 29.34 -8.02 13.35
CA ALA A 160 30.27 -7.44 12.39
C ALA A 160 29.78 -7.57 10.94
N ALA A 161 29.07 -8.66 10.62
CA ALA A 161 28.52 -8.87 9.28
C ALA A 161 27.35 -7.93 8.99
N ASP A 162 26.54 -7.57 10.00
CA ASP A 162 25.51 -6.54 9.85
C ASP A 162 26.12 -5.15 9.69
N ARG A 163 27.26 -4.88 10.35
CA ARG A 163 27.97 -3.61 10.18
C ARG A 163 28.49 -3.45 8.76
N GLU A 164 29.18 -4.47 8.24
CA GLU A 164 29.68 -4.48 6.86
C GLU A 164 28.55 -4.34 5.83
N ALA A 165 27.46 -5.09 6.01
CA ALA A 165 26.29 -4.97 5.14
C ALA A 165 25.64 -3.58 5.20
N PHE A 166 25.63 -2.94 6.38
CA PHE A 166 25.13 -1.58 6.53
C PHE A 166 26.03 -0.56 5.82
N ASP A 167 27.34 -0.67 5.97
CA ASP A 167 28.29 0.23 5.31
C ASP A 167 28.15 0.16 3.77
N ILE A 168 27.82 -1.01 3.20
CA ILE A 168 27.49 -1.16 1.77
C ILE A 168 26.12 -0.54 1.42
N LEU A 169 25.13 -0.69 2.30
CA LEU A 169 23.77 -0.23 2.07
C LEU A 169 23.60 1.29 2.23
N GLU A 170 24.47 1.93 3.02
CA GLU A 170 24.27 3.29 3.54
C GLU A 170 24.05 4.36 2.46
N ASP A 171 24.89 4.37 1.42
CA ASP A 171 24.87 5.39 0.37
C ASP A 171 23.56 5.35 -0.45
N ASP A 172 23.07 4.14 -0.74
CA ASP A 172 21.85 3.89 -1.52
C ASP A 172 20.70 3.34 -0.66
N PHE A 173 20.68 3.67 0.64
CA PHE A 173 19.77 3.03 1.59
C PHE A 173 18.29 3.16 1.19
N VAL A 174 17.85 4.38 0.93
CA VAL A 174 16.44 4.67 0.60
C VAL A 174 16.01 3.97 -0.70
N PRO A 175 16.69 4.15 -1.85
CA PRO A 175 16.31 3.45 -3.08
C PRO A 175 16.42 1.93 -2.95
N THR A 176 17.44 1.41 -2.25
CA THR A 176 17.61 -0.04 -2.07
C THR A 176 16.49 -0.65 -1.23
N VAL A 177 16.13 -0.05 -0.10
CA VAL A 177 15.01 -0.52 0.72
C VAL A 177 13.68 -0.38 -0.03
N LEU A 178 13.46 0.72 -0.76
CA LEU A 178 12.25 0.89 -1.57
C LEU A 178 12.12 -0.18 -2.65
N ASN A 179 13.21 -0.49 -3.35
CA ASN A 179 13.25 -1.54 -4.36
C ASN A 179 13.06 -2.94 -3.74
N HIS A 180 13.58 -3.18 -2.53
CA HIS A 180 13.28 -4.38 -1.76
C HIS A 180 11.77 -4.51 -1.47
N LEU A 181 11.11 -3.43 -1.03
CA LEU A 181 9.67 -3.43 -0.72
C LEU A 181 8.79 -3.62 -1.97
N LYS A 182 9.17 -3.01 -3.09
CA LYS A 182 8.58 -3.23 -4.42
C LYS A 182 8.70 -4.70 -4.86
N ALA A 183 9.89 -5.27 -4.71
CA ALA A 183 10.12 -6.68 -5.05
C ALA A 183 9.35 -7.63 -4.14
N LEU A 184 9.30 -7.36 -2.83
CA LEU A 184 8.56 -8.16 -1.85
C LEU A 184 7.06 -8.12 -2.14
N SER A 185 6.49 -6.93 -2.33
CA SER A 185 5.07 -6.78 -2.65
C SER A 185 4.68 -7.50 -3.94
N THR A 186 5.51 -7.39 -4.99
CA THR A 186 5.33 -8.14 -6.24
C THR A 186 5.37 -9.65 -6.01
N ALA A 187 6.31 -10.14 -5.20
CA ALA A 187 6.42 -11.56 -4.89
C ALA A 187 5.19 -12.09 -4.13
N ILE A 188 4.64 -11.32 -3.19
CA ILE A 188 3.41 -11.69 -2.48
C ILE A 188 2.22 -11.81 -3.44
N PHE A 189 2.06 -10.87 -4.37
CA PHE A 189 1.02 -10.98 -5.39
C PHE A 189 1.26 -12.16 -6.34
N LYS A 190 2.51 -12.40 -6.75
CA LYS A 190 2.86 -13.47 -7.69
C LYS A 190 2.68 -14.87 -7.09
N TYR A 191 3.15 -15.09 -5.87
CA TYR A 191 3.24 -16.42 -5.28
C TYR A 191 2.14 -16.74 -4.26
N GLN A 192 1.40 -15.75 -3.80
CA GLN A 192 0.34 -15.92 -2.78
C GLN A 192 -0.94 -15.17 -3.12
N ASP A 193 -1.12 -14.73 -4.38
CA ASP A 193 -2.35 -14.03 -4.84
C ASP A 193 -2.72 -12.82 -3.96
N GLY A 194 -1.70 -12.12 -3.44
CA GLY A 194 -1.88 -10.94 -2.60
C GLY A 194 -2.34 -11.25 -1.17
N VAL A 195 -2.31 -12.51 -0.73
CA VAL A 195 -2.52 -12.89 0.67
C VAL A 195 -1.40 -12.25 1.52
N PRO A 196 -1.72 -11.37 2.48
CA PRO A 196 -0.73 -10.46 3.06
C PRO A 196 0.18 -11.08 4.12
N VAL A 197 -0.03 -12.33 4.51
CA VAL A 197 0.72 -13.00 5.57
C VAL A 197 1.68 -14.01 4.97
N ILE A 198 2.97 -13.75 5.15
CA ILE A 198 4.06 -14.60 4.70
C ILE A 198 4.47 -15.51 5.85
N CYS A 199 4.44 -16.82 5.61
CA CYS A 199 5.04 -17.82 6.50
C CYS A 199 6.45 -18.13 5.99
N TYR A 200 7.45 -18.04 6.87
CA TYR A 200 8.84 -18.37 6.56
C TYR A 200 9.55 -19.09 7.70
N VAL A 201 9.93 -20.34 7.45
CA VAL A 201 10.70 -21.19 8.34
C VAL A 201 12.02 -21.55 7.66
N ALA A 202 13.15 -21.06 8.21
CA ALA A 202 14.45 -21.09 7.56
C ALA A 202 14.87 -22.47 7.00
N HIS A 203 14.65 -23.55 7.76
CA HIS A 203 15.01 -24.89 7.31
C HIS A 203 14.06 -25.47 6.25
N SER A 204 12.78 -25.08 6.25
CA SER A 204 11.75 -25.64 5.36
C SER A 204 11.53 -24.84 4.09
N ASP A 205 11.91 -23.57 4.10
CA ASP A 205 11.71 -22.63 3.00
C ASP A 205 13.02 -22.20 2.33
N LYS A 206 14.12 -22.90 2.61
CA LYS A 206 15.38 -22.76 1.91
C LYS A 206 15.17 -22.97 0.40
N GLY A 207 15.72 -22.07 -0.41
CA GLY A 207 15.57 -22.02 -1.86
C GLY A 207 14.24 -21.47 -2.36
N LYS A 208 13.28 -21.13 -1.47
CA LYS A 208 12.00 -20.55 -1.87
C LYS A 208 12.08 -19.02 -1.94
N TRP A 209 11.11 -18.41 -2.61
CA TRP A 209 11.06 -16.97 -2.81
C TRP A 209 11.08 -16.18 -1.49
N GLN A 210 10.54 -16.73 -0.39
CA GLN A 210 10.53 -16.07 0.92
C GLN A 210 11.94 -15.86 1.47
N GLU A 211 12.88 -16.77 1.21
CA GLU A 211 14.26 -16.69 1.72
C GLU A 211 14.95 -15.40 1.24
N LYS A 212 14.67 -14.96 0.00
CA LYS A 212 15.18 -13.70 -0.56
C LYS A 212 14.80 -12.46 0.26
N PHE A 213 13.72 -12.51 1.03
CA PHE A 213 13.18 -11.36 1.76
C PHE A 213 13.20 -11.53 3.27
N LEU A 214 13.17 -12.78 3.74
CA LEU A 214 13.06 -13.13 5.16
C LEU A 214 14.22 -14.01 5.64
N GLY A 215 15.24 -14.20 4.80
CA GLY A 215 16.46 -14.93 5.12
C GLY A 215 17.25 -14.38 6.31
N ALA A 216 18.31 -15.11 6.64
CA ALA A 216 19.23 -14.78 7.72
C ALA A 216 20.49 -14.02 7.24
N ASP A 217 20.66 -13.86 5.93
CA ASP A 217 21.73 -13.06 5.35
C ASP A 217 21.70 -11.62 5.94
N PRO A 218 22.87 -11.06 6.35
CA PRO A 218 22.97 -9.73 6.94
C PRO A 218 22.22 -8.64 6.15
N MET A 219 22.38 -8.60 4.83
CA MET A 219 21.72 -7.60 3.99
C MET A 219 20.19 -7.76 4.05
N THR A 220 19.69 -8.99 3.88
CA THR A 220 18.25 -9.30 3.99
C THR A 220 17.72 -8.99 5.39
N ARG A 221 18.49 -9.23 6.46
CA ARG A 221 18.09 -8.85 7.83
C ARG A 221 17.92 -7.34 7.95
N LEU A 222 18.88 -6.54 7.48
CA LEU A 222 18.82 -5.08 7.51
C LEU A 222 17.66 -4.54 6.69
N LEU A 223 17.46 -5.04 5.47
CA LEU A 223 16.33 -4.66 4.61
C LEU A 223 14.99 -4.99 5.27
N ARG A 224 14.86 -6.17 5.88
CA ARG A 224 13.66 -6.58 6.63
C ARG A 224 13.43 -5.71 7.87
N MET A 225 14.49 -5.38 8.63
CA MET A 225 14.40 -4.50 9.80
C MET A 225 14.01 -3.07 9.45
N SER A 226 14.38 -2.62 8.25
CA SER A 226 14.05 -1.29 7.71
C SER A 226 12.69 -1.26 6.99
N SER A 227 12.02 -2.41 6.88
CA SER A 227 10.73 -2.54 6.21
C SER A 227 9.58 -2.28 7.17
N PRO A 228 8.42 -1.74 6.72
CA PRO A 228 7.21 -1.62 7.53
C PRO A 228 6.47 -2.97 7.67
N LEU A 229 7.22 -4.01 8.04
CA LEU A 229 6.73 -5.36 8.33
C LEU A 229 6.58 -5.54 9.83
N ILE A 230 5.56 -6.28 10.23
CA ILE A 230 5.35 -6.69 11.61
C ILE A 230 5.32 -8.21 11.69
N SER A 231 5.87 -8.73 12.79
CA SER A 231 5.71 -10.14 13.17
C SER A 231 4.33 -10.33 13.78
N VAL A 232 3.54 -11.27 13.27
CA VAL A 232 2.20 -11.62 13.77
C VAL A 232 2.16 -12.97 14.49
N GLY A 233 3.34 -13.52 14.76
CA GLY A 233 3.53 -14.81 15.40
C GLY A 233 4.83 -15.44 14.96
N LYS A 234 5.10 -16.65 15.47
CA LYS A 234 6.29 -17.41 15.11
C LYS A 234 6.32 -17.60 13.58
N HIS A 235 7.41 -17.16 12.95
CA HIS A 235 7.64 -17.34 11.51
C HIS A 235 6.62 -16.66 10.57
N LYS A 236 5.83 -15.69 11.06
CA LYS A 236 4.80 -15.03 10.26
C LYS A 236 5.00 -13.53 10.19
N TYR A 237 5.04 -13.01 8.98
CA TYR A 237 5.28 -11.59 8.70
C TYR A 237 4.16 -11.03 7.83
N ARG A 238 3.83 -9.76 8.02
CA ARG A 238 2.97 -9.00 7.10
C ARG A 238 3.34 -7.53 7.11
N PHE A 239 2.96 -6.80 6.08
CA PHE A 239 2.98 -5.34 6.12
C PHE A 239 2.11 -4.83 7.29
N LEU A 240 2.54 -3.73 7.90
CA LEU A 240 1.83 -3.02 8.97
C LEU A 240 0.34 -2.85 8.62
N HIS A 241 0.08 -2.52 7.37
CA HIS A 241 -1.26 -2.52 6.78
C HIS A 241 -1.23 -2.97 5.31
N ARG A 242 -2.32 -3.60 4.86
CA ARG A 242 -2.42 -4.13 3.49
C ARG A 242 -2.36 -3.05 2.40
N SER A 243 -2.75 -1.81 2.70
CA SER A 243 -2.59 -0.74 1.71
C SER A 243 -1.13 -0.39 1.42
N LEU A 244 -0.19 -0.67 2.34
CA LEU A 244 1.25 -0.54 2.04
C LEU A 244 1.70 -1.60 1.05
N LEU A 245 1.24 -2.86 1.21
CA LEU A 245 1.45 -3.92 0.22
C LEU A 245 0.94 -3.50 -1.16
N GLU A 246 -0.29 -2.98 -1.23
CA GLU A 246 -0.93 -2.52 -2.47
C GLU A 246 -0.20 -1.28 -3.06
N TYR A 247 0.24 -0.35 -2.21
CA TYR A 247 1.03 0.81 -2.60
C TYR A 247 2.39 0.43 -3.18
N PHE A 248 3.20 -0.37 -2.49
CA PHE A 248 4.51 -0.79 -2.99
C PHE A 248 4.39 -1.63 -4.27
N CYS A 249 3.32 -2.42 -4.41
CA CYS A 249 3.03 -3.10 -5.66
C CYS A 249 2.70 -2.10 -6.77
N SER A 250 1.88 -1.06 -6.51
CA SER A 250 1.60 -0.03 -7.51
C SER A 250 2.85 0.69 -8.01
N ARG A 251 3.80 0.97 -7.10
CA ARG A 251 5.10 1.59 -7.43
C ARG A 251 5.88 0.77 -8.46
N THR A 252 5.70 -0.55 -8.57
CA THR A 252 6.40 -1.35 -9.59
C THR A 252 5.93 -1.05 -11.01
N PHE A 253 4.72 -0.53 -11.17
CA PHE A 253 4.15 -0.18 -12.46
C PHE A 253 4.32 1.30 -12.80
N SER A 254 4.46 2.18 -11.81
CA SER A 254 4.60 3.62 -12.07
C SER A 254 6.03 4.12 -12.05
N ASP A 255 6.94 3.41 -11.38
CA ASP A 255 8.30 3.89 -11.24
C ASP A 255 9.05 3.71 -12.55
N SER A 256 9.43 4.82 -13.15
CA SER A 256 10.34 4.81 -14.29
C SER A 256 11.71 4.36 -13.84
N LYS A 257 12.24 3.30 -14.47
CA LYS A 257 13.66 2.94 -14.38
C LYS A 257 14.59 4.06 -14.86
N TYR A 258 14.05 5.07 -15.55
CA TYR A 258 14.78 6.19 -16.14
C TYR A 258 14.74 7.48 -15.31
N LEU A 259 14.07 7.49 -14.15
CA LEU A 259 14.03 8.66 -13.24
C LEU A 259 14.93 8.49 -12.02
N GLU A 260 15.46 7.29 -11.76
CA GLU A 260 16.33 7.04 -10.60
C GLU A 260 17.81 7.37 -10.87
N THR A 261 18.23 7.57 -12.13
CA THR A 261 19.66 7.72 -12.47
C THR A 261 20.20 9.14 -12.54
N ASP A 262 19.38 10.21 -12.64
CA ASP A 262 19.94 11.56 -12.73
C ASP A 262 19.00 12.63 -12.14
N VAL A 263 19.35 13.12 -10.96
CA VAL A 263 18.75 14.33 -10.36
C VAL A 263 19.21 15.61 -11.10
N ASN A 264 20.02 15.48 -12.15
CA ASN A 264 20.58 16.58 -12.94
C ASN A 264 20.15 16.60 -14.43
N ASP A 265 19.36 15.64 -14.92
CA ASP A 265 18.98 15.62 -16.33
C ASP A 265 17.68 16.43 -16.53
N ASP A 266 17.80 17.75 -16.62
CA ASP A 266 16.77 18.70 -17.10
C ASP A 266 16.39 18.47 -18.58
N GLN A 267 16.71 17.31 -19.15
CA GLN A 267 16.36 16.99 -20.52
C GLN A 267 14.84 16.79 -20.66
N PRO A 268 14.22 17.43 -21.67
CA PRO A 268 12.80 17.27 -21.93
C PRO A 268 12.48 15.79 -22.19
N LEU A 269 11.34 15.35 -21.65
CA LEU A 269 10.75 14.05 -21.94
C LEU A 269 10.59 13.88 -23.45
N THR A 270 11.45 13.06 -24.07
CA THR A 270 11.36 12.79 -25.51
C THR A 270 10.36 11.67 -25.77
N PHE A 271 9.65 11.76 -26.90
CA PHE A 271 8.77 10.70 -27.37
C PHE A 271 9.47 9.34 -27.44
N ALA A 272 10.75 9.33 -27.85
CA ALA A 272 11.58 8.12 -27.89
C ALA A 272 11.80 7.48 -26.50
N LYS A 273 12.09 8.28 -25.45
CA LYS A 273 12.25 7.78 -24.06
C LYS A 273 10.93 7.14 -23.58
N VAL A 274 9.78 7.74 -23.88
CA VAL A 274 8.45 7.19 -23.52
C VAL A 274 8.21 5.87 -24.24
N GLN A 275 8.41 5.82 -25.56
CA GLN A 275 8.20 4.61 -26.37
C GLN A 275 9.07 3.43 -25.90
N GLN A 276 10.36 3.66 -25.64
CA GLN A 276 11.27 2.64 -25.12
C GLN A 276 10.79 2.08 -23.78
N SER A 277 10.27 2.94 -22.90
CA SER A 277 9.82 2.55 -21.56
C SER A 277 8.54 1.71 -21.55
N VAL A 278 7.77 1.72 -22.64
CA VAL A 278 6.53 0.94 -22.78
C VAL A 278 6.80 -0.51 -23.19
N VAL A 279 7.89 -0.77 -23.91
CA VAL A 279 8.22 -2.11 -24.45
C VAL A 279 8.35 -3.14 -23.33
N ASP A 280 9.08 -2.82 -22.27
CA ASP A 280 9.33 -3.73 -21.13
C ASP A 280 8.44 -3.43 -19.92
N HIS A 281 7.32 -2.74 -20.15
CA HIS A 281 6.49 -2.27 -19.04
C HIS A 281 5.79 -3.43 -18.32
N PRO A 282 5.78 -3.46 -16.97
CA PRO A 282 5.17 -4.56 -16.21
C PRO A 282 3.68 -4.81 -16.49
N LEU A 283 2.94 -3.79 -16.97
CA LEU A 283 1.54 -3.92 -17.40
C LEU A 283 1.35 -4.84 -18.63
N ARG A 284 2.41 -5.14 -19.39
CA ARG A 284 2.35 -6.12 -20.49
C ARG A 284 2.30 -7.56 -19.99
N GLN A 285 2.93 -7.81 -18.84
CA GLN A 285 3.14 -9.16 -18.31
C GLN A 285 2.17 -9.52 -17.17
N GLN A 286 1.66 -8.52 -16.44
CA GLN A 286 0.82 -8.73 -15.27
C GLN A 286 -0.56 -8.12 -15.46
N ASN A 287 -1.59 -8.91 -15.19
CA ASN A 287 -2.95 -8.41 -15.04
C ASN A 287 -3.13 -7.88 -13.61
N ILE A 288 -3.62 -6.65 -13.48
CA ILE A 288 -3.87 -5.95 -12.23
C ILE A 288 -5.34 -5.56 -12.05
N LEU A 289 -6.22 -5.90 -13.00
CA LEU A 289 -7.64 -5.49 -12.96
C LEU A 289 -8.42 -6.13 -11.80
N ASP A 290 -7.94 -7.27 -11.31
CA ASP A 290 -8.41 -7.95 -10.10
C ASP A 290 -7.88 -7.32 -8.80
N ARG A 291 -7.01 -6.30 -8.90
CA ARG A 291 -6.37 -5.60 -7.78
C ARG A 291 -6.86 -4.14 -7.70
N PRO A 292 -8.11 -3.88 -7.25
CA PRO A 292 -8.73 -2.56 -7.33
C PRO A 292 -7.96 -1.46 -6.60
N PHE A 293 -7.30 -1.76 -5.47
CA PHE A 293 -6.49 -0.77 -4.77
C PHE A 293 -5.17 -0.45 -5.48
N VAL A 294 -4.57 -1.42 -6.18
CA VAL A 294 -3.39 -1.16 -7.02
C VAL A 294 -3.79 -0.24 -8.17
N VAL A 295 -4.89 -0.55 -8.87
CA VAL A 295 -5.44 0.30 -9.94
C VAL A 295 -5.77 1.70 -9.40
N GLN A 296 -6.34 1.81 -8.20
CA GLN A 296 -6.63 3.10 -7.58
C GLN A 296 -5.37 3.93 -7.33
N PHE A 297 -4.30 3.33 -6.77
CA PHE A 297 -3.02 4.03 -6.58
C PHE A 297 -2.42 4.48 -7.91
N LEU A 298 -2.49 3.64 -8.96
CA LEU A 298 -2.02 4.02 -10.30
C LEU A 298 -2.85 5.14 -10.92
N SER A 299 -4.16 5.14 -10.68
CA SER A 299 -5.07 6.17 -11.18
C SER A 299 -4.79 7.53 -10.51
N GLU A 300 -4.53 7.52 -9.20
CA GLU A 300 -4.08 8.71 -8.49
C GLU A 300 -2.69 9.16 -8.97
N ARG A 301 -1.76 8.22 -9.18
CA ARG A 301 -0.42 8.50 -9.70
C ARG A 301 -0.47 9.15 -11.08
N ALA A 302 -1.31 8.66 -11.99
CA ALA A 302 -1.46 9.22 -13.34
C ALA A 302 -1.94 10.69 -13.35
N ARG A 303 -2.52 11.19 -12.25
CA ARG A 303 -2.89 12.61 -12.12
C ARG A 303 -1.73 13.50 -11.73
N VAL A 304 -0.72 12.96 -11.03
CA VAL A 304 0.40 13.73 -10.47
C VAL A 304 1.72 13.49 -11.21
N ASP A 305 1.88 12.32 -11.83
CA ASP A 305 3.07 11.93 -12.58
C ASP A 305 2.81 12.02 -14.08
N THR A 306 3.32 13.10 -14.68
CA THR A 306 3.20 13.35 -16.13
C THR A 306 3.87 12.26 -16.95
N PHE A 307 5.01 11.71 -16.50
CA PHE A 307 5.71 10.67 -17.26
C PHE A 307 4.89 9.39 -17.29
N PHE A 308 4.44 8.93 -16.12
CA PHE A 308 3.58 7.74 -16.04
C PHE A 308 2.29 7.91 -16.85
N LYS A 309 1.67 9.09 -16.81
CA LYS A 309 0.52 9.41 -17.66
C LYS A 309 0.84 9.24 -19.15
N GLN A 310 1.99 9.72 -19.62
CA GLN A 310 2.39 9.57 -21.02
C GLN A 310 2.69 8.12 -21.40
N GLN A 311 3.27 7.32 -20.49
CA GLN A 311 3.44 5.88 -20.71
C GLN A 311 2.10 5.17 -20.92
N LEU A 312 1.09 5.50 -20.12
CA LEU A 312 -0.27 4.92 -20.27
C LEU A 312 -0.91 5.30 -21.61
N LEU A 313 -0.75 6.55 -22.05
CA LEU A 313 -1.26 7.00 -23.36
C LEU A 313 -0.55 6.26 -24.51
N ALA A 314 0.77 6.14 -24.45
CA ALA A 314 1.56 5.42 -25.44
C ALA A 314 1.21 3.90 -25.50
N MET A 315 0.87 3.28 -24.37
CA MET A 315 0.35 1.89 -24.37
C MET A 315 -0.96 1.75 -25.16
N ILE A 316 -1.87 2.73 -25.06
CA ILE A 316 -3.14 2.71 -25.79
C ILE A 316 -2.92 2.91 -27.30
N GLU A 317 -1.94 3.72 -27.68
CA GLU A 317 -1.51 3.94 -29.07
C GLU A 317 -0.95 2.66 -29.69
N ASN A 318 -0.07 1.95 -28.96
CA ASN A 318 0.67 0.79 -29.46
C ASN A 318 -0.11 -0.54 -29.43
N ARG A 319 -1.43 -0.52 -29.19
CA ARG A 319 -2.24 -1.72 -28.93
C ARG A 319 -2.26 -2.78 -30.03
N ASN A 320 -1.83 -2.44 -31.25
CA ASN A 320 -1.94 -3.30 -32.44
C ASN A 320 -0.72 -4.21 -32.67
N MET A 321 0.25 -4.26 -31.75
CA MET A 321 1.50 -5.02 -31.95
C MET A 321 1.39 -6.51 -31.59
N ASP A 322 0.78 -6.87 -30.45
CA ASP A 322 0.60 -8.25 -29.99
C ASP A 322 -0.45 -8.35 -28.86
N ALA A 323 -0.74 -9.58 -28.40
CA ALA A 323 -1.71 -9.84 -27.33
C ALA A 323 -1.35 -9.14 -26.00
N GLU A 324 -0.06 -9.10 -25.66
CA GLU A 324 0.45 -8.43 -24.46
C GLU A 324 0.24 -6.90 -24.54
N SER A 325 0.42 -6.32 -25.72
CA SER A 325 0.18 -4.89 -26.01
C SER A 325 -1.31 -4.57 -25.92
N SER A 326 -2.18 -5.45 -26.41
CA SER A 326 -3.63 -5.30 -26.28
C SER A 326 -4.07 -5.34 -24.81
N GLN A 327 -3.50 -6.27 -24.03
CA GLN A 327 -3.76 -6.35 -22.59
C GLN A 327 -3.26 -5.09 -21.86
N ALA A 328 -2.03 -4.64 -22.11
CA ALA A 328 -1.49 -3.43 -21.50
C ALA A 328 -2.34 -2.19 -21.84
N ALA A 329 -2.79 -2.05 -23.09
CA ALA A 329 -3.67 -0.98 -23.52
C ALA A 329 -5.02 -0.98 -22.77
N ALA A 330 -5.62 -2.15 -22.58
CA ALA A 330 -6.88 -2.27 -21.82
C ALA A 330 -6.69 -1.84 -20.35
N GLN A 331 -5.59 -2.26 -19.72
CA GLN A 331 -5.27 -1.87 -18.34
C GLN A 331 -4.97 -0.37 -18.23
N ALA A 332 -4.25 0.20 -19.19
CA ALA A 332 -3.97 1.63 -19.23
C ALA A 332 -5.24 2.46 -19.40
N ALA A 333 -6.17 2.01 -20.26
CA ALA A 333 -7.46 2.66 -20.44
C ALA A 333 -8.30 2.65 -19.15
N GLU A 334 -8.28 1.55 -18.38
CA GLU A 334 -8.96 1.47 -17.08
C GLU A 334 -8.36 2.47 -16.07
N ILE A 335 -7.03 2.50 -15.95
CA ILE A 335 -6.31 3.42 -15.05
C ILE A 335 -6.65 4.88 -15.39
N LEU A 336 -6.56 5.27 -16.67
CA LEU A 336 -6.84 6.64 -17.10
C LEU A 336 -8.32 7.01 -16.91
N THR A 337 -9.22 6.06 -17.15
CA THR A 337 -10.67 6.24 -16.95
C THR A 337 -10.98 6.48 -15.47
N MET A 338 -10.42 5.67 -14.57
CA MET A 338 -10.56 5.83 -13.13
C MET A 338 -9.87 7.12 -12.63
N ALA A 339 -8.80 7.55 -13.30
CA ALA A 339 -8.17 8.84 -13.06
C ALA A 339 -9.04 10.03 -13.54
N GLY A 340 -10.12 9.80 -14.31
CA GLY A 340 -10.94 10.87 -14.90
C GLY A 340 -10.19 11.64 -15.99
N ILE A 341 -9.12 11.06 -16.55
CA ILE A 341 -8.32 11.65 -17.61
C ILE A 341 -8.98 11.26 -18.94
N ARG A 342 -9.39 12.27 -19.72
CA ARG A 342 -9.90 12.04 -21.07
C ARG A 342 -8.74 11.74 -22.00
N PHE A 343 -8.90 10.75 -22.86
CA PHE A 343 -7.98 10.37 -23.92
C PHE A 343 -8.75 10.23 -25.26
N ASN A 344 -9.69 11.16 -25.47
CA ASN A 344 -10.52 11.23 -26.68
C ASN A 344 -9.63 11.55 -27.89
N GLY A 345 -9.68 10.71 -28.93
CA GLY A 345 -8.78 10.75 -30.08
C GLY A 345 -8.05 9.42 -30.32
N PHE A 346 -7.93 8.59 -29.29
CA PHE A 346 -7.51 7.20 -29.44
C PHE A 346 -8.70 6.32 -29.79
N SER A 347 -8.66 5.64 -30.94
CA SER A 347 -9.70 4.68 -31.30
C SER A 347 -9.77 3.58 -30.24
N LEU A 348 -10.94 3.23 -29.72
CA LEU A 348 -11.11 2.16 -28.70
C LEU A 348 -11.67 0.86 -29.30
N SER A 349 -11.68 0.74 -30.63
CA SER A 349 -12.06 -0.48 -31.33
C SER A 349 -11.19 -1.66 -30.86
N GLY A 350 -11.80 -2.60 -30.12
CA GLY A 350 -11.16 -3.82 -29.62
C GLY A 350 -10.91 -3.87 -28.10
N VAL A 351 -11.09 -2.79 -27.34
CA VAL A 351 -10.89 -2.79 -25.88
C VAL A 351 -12.19 -3.16 -25.17
N ARG A 352 -12.23 -4.35 -24.54
CA ARG A 352 -13.34 -4.73 -23.64
C ARG A 352 -13.17 -4.02 -22.29
N ILE A 353 -13.77 -2.84 -22.16
CA ILE A 353 -13.94 -2.18 -20.86
C ILE A 353 -15.02 -2.97 -20.09
N GLN A 354 -14.65 -3.60 -18.97
CA GLN A 354 -15.65 -4.21 -18.09
C GLN A 354 -16.44 -3.09 -17.39
N ARG A 355 -17.67 -2.84 -17.83
CA ARG A 355 -18.63 -2.05 -17.05
C ARG A 355 -18.96 -2.83 -15.78
N ARG A 356 -18.62 -2.29 -14.61
CA ARG A 356 -19.19 -2.76 -13.34
C ARG A 356 -20.65 -2.32 -13.28
N SER A 357 -21.57 -3.28 -13.22
CA SER A 357 -22.97 -3.11 -12.84
C SER A 357 -23.11 -2.88 -11.35
#